data_AF-A0A534YAB6-F1
#
_entry.id   AF-A0A534YAB6-F1
#
_cell.length_a   1.000
_cell.length_b   1.000
_cell.length_c   1.000
_cell.angle_alpha   90.00
_cell.angle_beta   90.00
_cell.angle_gamma   90.00
#
_symmetry.space_group_name_H-M   'P 1'
#
loop_
_entity.id
_entity.type
_entity.pdbx_description
1 polymer ?
#
loop_
_entity_poly.entity_id
_entity_poly.type
_entity_poly.pdbx_seq_one_letter_code
_entity_poly.pdbx_strand_id
1 'polypeptide(L)'
;MQLEFQCQKCEDAFSVEIADLSSDPAVRCPSCGAHAAGDQVEALTSALEEVFAAVTPLRRKFTLSFEIDSEDLPPPYDEAPAVARKVELLDEEESEDEEEDDEEEARDLDL
;
A
#
# COMPACT_ATOMS: atom_id res chain seq x y z
N MET A 1 -18.62 16.11 8.77
CA MET A 1 -18.72 14.64 8.53
C MET A 1 -17.49 14.11 9.21
N GLN A 2 -17.67 13.16 10.12
CA GLN A 2 -16.59 12.67 10.95
C GLN A 2 -16.22 11.25 10.57
N LEU A 3 -14.95 10.92 10.69
CA LEU A 3 -14.45 9.55 10.69
C LEU A 3 -14.32 9.09 12.14
N GLU A 4 -14.74 7.87 12.42
CA GLU A 4 -14.58 7.24 13.72
C GLU A 4 -13.39 6.29 13.67
N PHE A 5 -12.47 6.44 14.61
CA PHE A 5 -11.27 5.63 14.73
C PHE A 5 -11.27 4.92 16.08
N GLN A 6 -10.87 3.64 16.07
CA GLN A 6 -10.51 2.91 17.28
C GLN A 6 -8.99 2.79 17.36
N CYS A 7 -8.40 3.27 18.46
CA CYS A 7 -6.97 3.14 18.65
C CYS A 7 -6.61 1.70 19.03
N GLN A 8 -5.89 0.99 18.15
CA GLN A 8 -5.44 -0.37 18.41
C GLN A 8 -4.43 -0.51 19.57
N LYS A 9 -3.86 0.60 20.06
CA LYS A 9 -2.88 0.59 21.16
C LYS A 9 -3.51 0.71 22.55
N CYS A 10 -4.54 1.55 22.70
CA CYS A 10 -5.17 1.83 24.00
C CYS A 10 -6.69 1.63 24.00
N GLU A 11 -7.24 1.11 22.90
CA GLU A 11 -8.66 0.75 22.70
C GLU A 11 -9.65 1.91 22.75
N ASP A 12 -9.19 3.13 23.04
CA ASP A 12 -10.03 4.32 23.02
C ASP A 12 -10.51 4.66 21.59
N ALA A 13 -11.80 4.99 21.50
CA ALA A 13 -12.42 5.52 20.30
C ALA A 13 -12.35 7.05 20.26
N PHE A 14 -12.11 7.60 19.09
CA PHE A 14 -12.11 9.04 18.86
C PHE A 14 -12.62 9.37 17.45
N SER A 15 -13.14 10.59 17.28
CA SER A 15 -13.68 11.06 16.01
C SER A 15 -12.83 12.22 15.49
N VAL A 16 -12.65 12.28 14.17
CA VAL A 16 -11.95 13.38 13.49
C VAL A 16 -12.85 13.94 12.40
N GLU A 17 -12.99 15.26 12.33
CA GLU A 17 -13.71 15.90 11.22
C GLU A 17 -12.89 15.81 9.93
N ILE A 18 -13.54 15.45 8.84
CA ILE A 18 -12.87 15.35 7.53
C ILE A 18 -12.32 16.71 7.09
N ALA A 19 -12.99 17.82 7.47
CA ALA A 19 -12.51 19.16 7.17
C ALA A 19 -11.17 19.48 7.87
N ASP A 20 -10.94 18.91 9.06
CA ASP A 20 -9.69 19.07 9.78
C ASP A 20 -8.58 18.27 9.09
N LEU A 21 -8.88 17.04 8.63
CA LEU A 21 -7.92 16.22 7.88
C LEU A 21 -7.49 16.84 6.53
N SER A 22 -8.40 17.52 5.83
CA SER A 22 -8.05 18.28 4.62
C SER A 22 -7.14 19.48 4.91
N SER A 23 -7.16 20.00 6.14
CA SER A 23 -6.37 21.18 6.55
C SER A 23 -5.03 20.80 7.17
N ASP A 24 -5.03 19.74 7.97
CA ASP A 24 -3.89 19.16 8.67
C ASP A 24 -4.04 17.62 8.63
N PRO A 25 -3.36 16.93 7.67
CA PRO A 25 -3.51 15.49 7.47
C PRO A 25 -2.75 14.70 8.54
N ALA A 26 -3.23 14.77 9.77
CA ALA A 26 -2.66 14.09 10.92
C ALA A 26 -3.73 13.33 11.70
N VAL A 27 -3.56 12.02 11.84
CA VAL A 27 -4.38 11.18 12.73
C VAL A 27 -3.55 10.82 13.95
N ARG A 28 -3.93 11.35 15.11
CA ARG A 28 -3.28 11.09 16.40
C ARG A 28 -4.31 10.75 17.47
N CYS A 29 -4.10 9.60 18.12
CA CYS A 29 -4.91 9.19 19.26
C CYS A 29 -4.74 10.21 20.42
N PRO A 30 -5.85 10.79 20.92
CA PRO A 30 -5.79 11.81 21.97
C PRO A 30 -5.34 11.25 23.33
N SER A 31 -5.55 9.97 23.57
CA SER A 31 -5.27 9.34 24.88
C SER A 31 -3.82 8.86 25.03
N CYS A 32 -3.29 8.15 24.03
CA CYS A 32 -1.96 7.53 24.12
C CYS A 32 -0.92 8.14 23.16
N GLY A 33 -1.34 9.05 22.28
CA GLY A 33 -0.46 9.74 21.32
C GLY A 33 0.04 8.89 20.15
N ALA A 34 -0.46 7.66 19.98
CA ALA A 34 -0.21 6.87 18.76
C ALA A 34 -0.67 7.67 17.53
N HIS A 35 0.10 7.64 16.45
CA HIS A 35 -0.19 8.39 15.23
C HIS A 35 0.01 7.52 14.00
N ALA A 36 -0.78 7.80 12.96
CA ALA A 36 -0.57 7.22 11.64
C ALA A 36 0.55 7.95 10.90
N ALA A 37 1.15 7.29 9.91
CA ALA A 37 2.12 7.93 9.04
C ALA A 37 1.42 8.98 8.16
N GLY A 38 2.01 10.17 7.99
CA GLY A 38 1.36 11.31 7.34
C GLY A 38 0.97 11.03 5.88
N ASP A 39 1.83 10.32 5.14
CA ASP A 39 1.58 9.88 3.77
C ASP A 39 0.34 8.99 3.64
N GLN A 40 0.09 8.13 4.64
CA GLN A 40 -1.12 7.29 4.67
C GLN A 40 -2.39 8.12 4.91
N VAL A 41 -2.31 9.15 5.78
CA VAL A 41 -3.43 10.05 6.07
C VAL A 41 -3.74 10.96 4.87
N GLU A 42 -2.72 11.47 4.20
CA GLU A 42 -2.86 12.26 2.96
C GLU A 42 -3.52 11.44 1.84
N ALA A 43 -3.11 10.18 1.68
CA ALA A 43 -3.68 9.28 0.69
C ALA A 43 -5.18 9.00 0.97
N LEU A 44 -5.55 8.73 2.23
CA LEU A 44 -6.94 8.55 2.63
C LEU A 44 -7.77 9.82 2.37
N THR A 45 -7.25 10.98 2.72
CA THR A 45 -7.92 12.27 2.54
C THR A 45 -8.16 12.56 1.06
N SER A 46 -7.15 12.33 0.21
CA SER A 46 -7.25 12.49 -1.24
C SER A 46 -8.32 11.56 -1.84
N ALA A 47 -8.36 10.30 -1.40
CA ALA A 47 -9.37 9.34 -1.86
C ALA A 47 -10.80 9.76 -1.46
N LEU A 48 -10.99 10.29 -0.26
CA LEU A 48 -12.30 10.81 0.17
C LEU A 48 -12.77 11.99 -0.68
N GLU A 49 -11.86 12.90 -1.06
CA GLU A 49 -12.17 14.00 -1.96
C GLU A 49 -12.62 13.52 -3.34
N GLU A 50 -11.97 12.50 -3.89
CA GLU A 50 -12.38 11.86 -5.15
C GLU A 50 -13.77 11.21 -5.03
N VAL A 51 -14.07 10.54 -3.92
CA VAL A 51 -15.41 9.98 -3.66
C VAL A 51 -16.45 11.10 -3.61
N PHE A 52 -16.19 12.22 -2.93
CA PHE A 52 -17.11 13.34 -2.88
C PHE A 52 -17.34 13.96 -4.26
N ALA A 53 -16.28 14.09 -5.06
CA ALA A 53 -16.38 14.56 -6.44
C ALA A 53 -17.24 13.62 -7.30
N ALA A 54 -17.05 12.31 -7.18
CA ALA A 54 -17.81 11.29 -7.90
C ALA A 54 -19.29 11.23 -7.47
N VAL A 55 -19.58 11.44 -6.19
CA VAL A 55 -20.95 11.43 -5.65
C VAL A 55 -21.72 12.69 -6.04
N THR A 56 -21.04 13.83 -6.14
CA THR A 56 -21.66 15.14 -6.45
C THR A 56 -22.66 15.12 -7.62
N PRO A 57 -22.34 14.59 -8.81
CA PRO A 57 -23.31 14.52 -9.92
C PRO A 57 -24.49 13.56 -9.65
N LEU A 58 -24.29 12.52 -8.84
CA LEU A 58 -25.32 11.51 -8.52
C LEU A 58 -26.39 12.04 -7.56
N ARG A 59 -26.03 12.99 -6.69
CA ARG A 59 -26.90 13.57 -5.65
C ARG A 59 -28.20 14.20 -6.17
N ARG A 60 -28.29 14.51 -7.46
CA ARG A 60 -29.53 15.03 -8.09
C ARG A 60 -30.63 13.97 -8.24
N LYS A 61 -30.26 12.69 -8.22
CA LYS A 61 -31.17 11.57 -8.51
C LYS A 61 -31.17 10.52 -7.42
N PHE A 62 -30.06 10.37 -6.71
CA PHE A 62 -29.85 9.29 -5.75
C PHE A 62 -29.31 9.84 -4.45
N THR A 63 -29.66 9.18 -3.35
CA THR A 63 -28.98 9.33 -2.07
C THR A 63 -28.07 8.13 -1.89
N LEU A 64 -26.77 8.38 -1.66
CA LEU A 64 -25.80 7.34 -1.35
C LEU A 64 -25.52 7.37 0.16
N SER A 65 -25.59 6.21 0.80
CA SER A 65 -25.16 5.96 2.17
C SER A 65 -24.27 4.74 2.14
N PHE A 66 -23.06 4.84 2.68
CA PHE A 66 -22.13 3.73 2.80
C PHE A 66 -21.32 3.87 4.08
N GLU A 67 -20.87 2.75 4.60
CA GLU A 67 -20.05 2.61 5.80
C GLU A 67 -18.83 1.77 5.39
N ILE A 68 -17.65 2.16 5.87
CA ILE A 68 -16.41 1.42 5.63
C ILE A 68 -15.92 0.93 6.99
N ASP A 69 -15.96 -0.38 7.18
CA ASP A 69 -15.30 -1.05 8.28
C ASP A 69 -13.94 -1.57 7.78
N SER A 70 -12.85 -1.11 8.39
CA SER A 70 -11.50 -1.55 8.01
C SER A 70 -11.22 -3.03 8.31
N GLU A 71 -12.02 -3.66 9.17
CA GLU A 71 -11.91 -5.09 9.50
C GLU A 71 -12.71 -5.99 8.55
N ASP A 72 -13.62 -5.41 7.76
CA ASP A 72 -14.51 -6.12 6.81
C ASP A 72 -14.45 -5.49 5.41
N LEU A 73 -13.23 -5.29 4.90
CA LEU A 73 -13.04 -4.81 3.54
C LEU A 73 -13.30 -5.94 2.52
N PRO A 74 -13.89 -5.66 1.35
CA PRO A 74 -14.15 -6.69 0.34
C PRO A 74 -12.87 -7.12 -0.38
N PRO A 75 -12.86 -8.28 -1.08
CA PRO A 75 -11.75 -8.69 -1.94
C PRO A 75 -11.37 -7.62 -2.97
N PRO A 76 -10.06 -7.38 -3.21
CA PRO A 76 -8.89 -8.11 -2.71
C PRO A 76 -8.30 -7.56 -1.39
N TYR A 77 -9.05 -6.75 -0.65
CA TYR A 77 -8.55 -6.00 0.52
C TYR A 77 -8.75 -6.73 1.86
N ASP A 78 -9.52 -7.83 1.89
CA ASP A 78 -9.65 -8.77 3.02
C ASP A 78 -8.47 -9.74 3.12
N GLU A 79 -7.69 -9.92 2.06
CA GLU A 79 -6.52 -10.77 2.08
C GLU A 79 -5.41 -10.12 2.92
N ALA A 80 -4.84 -10.88 3.87
CA ALA A 80 -3.65 -10.44 4.59
C ALA A 80 -2.58 -10.04 3.55
N PRO A 81 -1.92 -8.88 3.69
CA PRO A 81 -1.01 -8.36 2.68
C PRO A 81 -0.01 -9.44 2.33
N ALA A 82 0.03 -9.83 1.04
CA ALA A 82 0.90 -10.89 0.53
C ALA A 82 2.37 -10.45 0.57
N VAL A 83 2.94 -10.30 1.76
CA VAL A 83 4.37 -10.13 1.99
C VAL A 83 5.06 -11.50 1.80
N ALA A 84 4.90 -12.11 0.62
CA ALA A 84 5.58 -13.36 0.22
C ALA A 84 5.49 -13.68 -1.29
N ARG A 85 5.24 -12.70 -2.18
CA ARG A 85 5.26 -12.95 -3.65
C ARG A 85 6.07 -11.91 -4.42
N LYS A 86 7.24 -11.57 -3.88
CA LYS A 86 8.37 -11.12 -4.68
C LYS A 86 9.50 -12.10 -4.39
N VAL A 87 10.20 -12.52 -5.43
CA VAL A 87 11.31 -13.50 -5.49
C VAL A 87 10.88 -14.96 -5.71
N GLU A 88 10.35 -15.25 -6.91
CA GLU A 88 10.47 -16.56 -7.55
C GLU A 88 10.34 -16.42 -9.10
N LEU A 89 11.07 -15.45 -9.67
CA LEU A 89 11.17 -15.27 -11.14
C LEU A 89 12.61 -15.07 -11.63
N LEU A 90 13.59 -15.59 -10.89
CA LEU A 90 14.96 -15.73 -11.36
C LEU A 90 15.36 -17.18 -11.10
N ASP A 91 14.79 -18.10 -11.89
CA ASP A 91 15.42 -19.41 -12.10
C ASP A 91 16.50 -19.14 -13.15
N GLU A 92 17.72 -19.08 -12.63
CA GLU A 92 18.94 -18.76 -13.35
C GLU A 92 19.20 -19.88 -14.37
N GLU A 93 19.33 -19.51 -15.65
CA GLU A 93 19.89 -20.38 -16.68
C GLU A 93 21.34 -20.69 -16.30
N GLU A 94 21.59 -21.84 -15.69
CA GLU A 94 22.93 -22.39 -15.51
C GLU A 94 22.89 -23.90 -15.77
N SER A 95 22.97 -24.27 -17.05
CA SER A 95 23.42 -25.60 -17.46
C SER A 95 24.83 -25.47 -17.99
N GLU A 96 25.79 -25.63 -17.08
CA GLU A 96 27.17 -26.00 -17.38
C GLU A 96 27.15 -27.41 -17.99
N ASP A 97 27.57 -27.55 -19.25
CA ASP A 97 28.07 -28.82 -19.76
C ASP A 97 29.48 -28.57 -20.30
N GLU A 98 30.44 -28.95 -19.46
CA GLU A 98 31.84 -29.15 -19.78
C GLU A 98 31.97 -30.31 -20.80
N GLU A 99 32.91 -30.19 -21.74
CA GLU A 99 34.00 -31.16 -21.98
C GLU A 99 34.59 -31.06 -23.39
N GLU A 100 35.89 -30.77 -23.39
CA GLU A 100 36.99 -31.33 -24.21
C GLU A 100 36.93 -31.24 -25.75
N ASP A 101 37.95 -30.62 -26.36
CA ASP A 101 39.02 -31.42 -27.03
C ASP A 101 40.22 -30.56 -27.49
N ASP A 102 41.37 -30.88 -26.91
CA ASP A 102 42.74 -31.02 -27.44
C ASP A 102 43.47 -30.00 -28.37
N GLU A 103 44.64 -29.61 -27.84
CA GLU A 103 46.00 -29.70 -28.40
C GLU A 103 46.55 -28.71 -29.46
N GLU A 104 47.64 -28.04 -29.03
CA GLU A 104 48.87 -27.63 -29.76
C GLU A 104 48.72 -26.65 -30.96
N GLU A 105 49.53 -25.60 -31.17
CA GLU A 105 50.99 -25.54 -31.14
C GLU A 105 51.46 -24.07 -31.36
N ALA A 106 52.51 -23.67 -30.63
CA ALA A 106 53.55 -22.66 -30.91
C ALA A 106 53.29 -21.41 -31.79
N ARG A 107 53.65 -20.23 -31.26
CA ARG A 107 54.60 -19.28 -31.90
C ARG A 107 55.00 -18.12 -30.98
N ASP A 108 56.22 -18.21 -30.45
CA ASP A 108 57.08 -17.09 -30.04
C ASP A 108 57.27 -16.10 -31.21
N LEU A 109 56.85 -14.84 -31.04
CA LEU A 109 57.35 -13.70 -31.81
C LEU A 109 57.20 -12.41 -30.98
N ASP A 110 58.26 -12.01 -30.28
CA ASP A 110 58.69 -10.60 -30.31
C ASP A 110 60.14 -10.46 -29.80
N LEU A 111 61.04 -10.13 -30.73
CA LEU A 111 62.38 -9.59 -30.49
C LEU A 111 62.65 -8.55 -31.59
#